data_AF-A0A418TC09-F1
#
_entry.id   AF-A0A418TC09-F1
#
_cell.length_a   1.000
_cell.length_b   1.000
_cell.length_c   1.000
_cell.angle_alpha   90.00
_cell.angle_beta   90.00
_cell.angle_gamma   90.00
#
_symmetry.space_group_name_H-M   'P 1'
#
loop_
_entity.id
_entity.type
_entity.pdbx_description
1 polymer ?
#
loop_
_entity_poly.entity_id
_entity_poly.type
_entity_poly.pdbx_seq_one_letter_code
_entity_poly.pdbx_strand_id
1 'polypeptide(L)'
;MNLHNQSTEDTINLTQEEFDAIIAKRIARERKKYGEIESLKTALLDQLTVECEQEKASLRELIRIQAELKASKEIATRAEAIASSMVKLAVERVKKAEYKRAAAHANLRLEAIDEAYRLLDKSGISVDANGQVVGMRKALEALLKKKHIFVLTTSSQNRLKQNSI
;
A
#
# COMPACT_ATOMS: atom_id res chain seq x y z
N MET A 1 -57.59 -29.80 66.63
CA MET A 1 -56.79 -30.95 66.18
C MET A 1 -55.36 -30.47 66.01
N ASN A 2 -54.50 -30.69 67.01
CA ASN A 2 -53.08 -30.29 66.94
C ASN A 2 -52.25 -31.51 66.53
N LEU A 3 -51.80 -31.51 65.28
CA LEU A 3 -50.80 -32.44 64.76
C LEU A 3 -49.46 -32.15 65.45
N HIS A 4 -49.07 -33.01 66.40
CA HIS A 4 -47.71 -33.01 66.93
C HIS A 4 -46.79 -33.62 65.87
N ASN A 5 -46.03 -32.76 65.20
CA ASN A 5 -44.90 -33.12 64.36
C ASN A 5 -43.75 -33.61 65.28
N GLN A 6 -43.65 -34.91 65.48
CA GLN A 6 -42.51 -35.52 66.16
C GLN A 6 -41.31 -35.51 65.21
N SER A 7 -40.46 -34.49 65.33
CA SER A 7 -39.08 -34.57 64.86
C SER A 7 -38.34 -35.56 65.76
N THR A 8 -38.14 -36.78 65.26
CA THR A 8 -37.23 -37.76 65.87
C THR A 8 -35.81 -37.20 65.79
N GLU A 9 -35.36 -36.57 66.88
CA GLU A 9 -33.95 -36.23 67.06
C GLU A 9 -33.16 -37.51 67.31
N ASP A 10 -32.60 -38.07 66.24
CA ASP A 10 -31.64 -39.16 66.31
C ASP A 10 -30.37 -38.66 67.03
N THR A 11 -30.35 -38.85 68.34
CA THR A 11 -29.21 -38.51 69.20
C THR A 11 -28.11 -39.53 69.01
N ILE A 12 -27.03 -39.12 68.35
CA ILE A 12 -25.85 -39.96 68.12
C ILE A 12 -24.96 -39.86 69.36
N ASN A 13 -24.90 -40.93 70.16
CA ASN A 13 -23.94 -41.05 71.26
C ASN A 13 -22.60 -41.54 70.71
N LEU A 14 -21.64 -40.62 70.53
CA LEU A 14 -20.27 -40.91 70.10
C LEU A 14 -19.34 -40.91 71.31
N THR A 15 -18.32 -41.76 71.29
CA THR A 15 -17.21 -41.61 72.24
C THR A 15 -16.37 -40.39 71.87
N GLN A 16 -15.60 -39.86 72.82
CA GLN A 16 -14.72 -38.71 72.57
C GLN A 16 -13.74 -38.98 71.42
N GLU A 17 -13.21 -40.20 71.34
CA GLU A 17 -12.29 -40.62 70.27
C GLU A 17 -12.97 -40.66 68.89
N GLU A 18 -14.22 -41.09 68.82
CA GLU A 18 -15.01 -41.10 67.58
C GLU A 18 -15.32 -39.68 67.10
N PHE A 19 -15.64 -38.76 68.02
CA PHE A 19 -15.84 -37.36 67.71
C PHE A 19 -14.56 -36.70 67.17
N ASP A 20 -13.43 -36.90 67.86
CA ASP A 20 -12.14 -36.34 67.43
C ASP A 20 -11.70 -36.89 66.07
N ALA A 21 -11.96 -38.18 65.78
CA ALA A 21 -11.70 -38.78 64.49
C ALA A 21 -12.55 -38.17 63.35
N ILE A 22 -13.81 -37.81 63.62
CA ILE A 22 -14.69 -37.12 62.66
C ILE A 22 -14.16 -35.71 62.36
N ILE A 23 -13.78 -34.96 63.39
CA ILE A 23 -13.21 -33.61 63.24
C ILE A 23 -11.90 -33.66 62.46
N ALA A 24 -10.99 -34.59 62.79
CA ALA A 24 -9.73 -34.78 62.06
C ALA A 24 -9.97 -35.09 60.57
N LYS A 25 -10.93 -35.99 60.26
CA LYS A 25 -11.32 -36.29 58.87
C LYS A 25 -11.91 -35.09 58.13
N ARG A 26 -12.62 -34.20 58.82
CA ARG A 26 -13.19 -32.98 58.22
C ARG A 26 -12.11 -31.94 57.93
N ILE A 27 -11.21 -31.69 58.89
CA ILE A 27 -10.08 -30.80 58.73
C ILE A 27 -9.15 -31.27 57.61
N ALA A 28 -8.88 -32.59 57.52
CA ALA A 28 -8.07 -33.16 56.44
C ALA A 28 -8.71 -32.95 55.06
N ARG A 29 -10.03 -33.12 54.95
CA ARG A 29 -10.78 -32.85 53.72
C ARG A 29 -10.75 -31.38 53.32
N GLU A 30 -10.92 -30.46 54.27
CA GLU A 30 -10.86 -29.02 54.01
C GLU A 30 -9.45 -28.59 53.57
N ARG A 31 -8.40 -29.01 54.29
CA ARG A 31 -7.01 -28.73 53.91
C ARG A 31 -6.68 -29.24 52.50
N LYS A 32 -7.14 -30.44 52.16
CA LYS A 32 -6.99 -30.99 50.81
C LYS A 32 -7.69 -30.12 49.76
N LYS A 33 -8.96 -29.75 50.00
CA LYS A 33 -9.72 -28.88 49.08
C LYS A 33 -9.05 -27.53 48.86
N TYR A 34 -8.56 -26.88 49.92
CA TYR A 34 -7.86 -25.60 49.79
C TYR A 34 -6.51 -25.74 49.09
N GLY A 35 -5.78 -26.84 49.32
CA GLY A 35 -4.55 -27.15 48.58
C GLY A 35 -4.79 -27.36 47.08
N GLU A 36 -5.86 -28.06 46.71
CA GLU A 36 -6.27 -28.24 45.31
C GLU A 36 -6.65 -26.89 44.67
N ILE A 37 -7.42 -26.06 45.38
CA ILE A 37 -7.80 -24.71 44.90
C ILE A 37 -6.58 -23.83 44.68
N GLU A 38 -5.62 -23.83 45.62
CA GLU A 38 -4.40 -23.03 45.47
C GLU A 38 -3.55 -23.53 44.29
N SER A 39 -3.42 -24.85 44.12
CA SER A 39 -2.71 -25.43 42.98
C SER A 39 -3.34 -25.06 41.63
N LEU A 40 -4.68 -25.06 41.55
CA LEU A 40 -5.41 -24.66 40.34
C LEU A 40 -5.25 -23.17 40.05
N LYS A 41 -5.26 -22.34 41.10
CA LYS A 41 -5.05 -20.90 40.97
C LYS A 41 -3.64 -20.58 40.46
N THR A 42 -2.61 -21.26 40.98
CA THR A 42 -1.24 -21.12 40.49
C THR A 42 -1.14 -21.56 39.03
N ALA A 43 -1.68 -22.72 38.68
CA ALA A 43 -1.66 -23.21 37.30
C ALA A 43 -2.39 -22.27 36.32
N LEU A 44 -3.51 -21.69 36.74
CA LEU A 44 -4.25 -20.71 35.92
C LEU A 44 -3.45 -19.41 35.75
N LEU A 45 -2.76 -18.94 36.79
CA LEU A 45 -1.93 -17.74 36.70
C LEU A 45 -0.72 -17.97 35.77
N ASP A 46 -0.07 -19.13 35.85
CA ASP A 46 1.04 -19.49 34.98
C ASP A 46 0.58 -19.60 33.51
N GLN A 47 -0.59 -20.21 33.27
CA GLN A 47 -1.15 -20.27 31.93
C GLN A 47 -1.47 -18.86 31.37
N LEU A 48 -2.07 -17.99 32.18
CA LEU A 48 -2.42 -16.63 31.76
C LEU A 48 -1.17 -15.78 31.46
N THR A 49 -0.09 -15.96 32.22
CA THR A 49 1.17 -15.26 31.95
C THR A 49 1.79 -15.71 30.62
N VAL A 50 1.83 -17.02 30.37
CA VAL A 50 2.31 -17.58 29.09
C VAL A 50 1.48 -17.10 27.91
N GLU A 51 0.14 -17.13 28.00
CA GLU A 51 -0.75 -16.65 26.94
C GLU A 51 -0.54 -15.15 26.68
N CYS A 52 -0.41 -14.34 27.73
CA CYS A 52 -0.14 -12.91 27.60
C CYS A 52 1.21 -12.64 26.90
N GLU A 53 2.25 -13.42 27.19
CA GLU A 53 3.55 -13.32 26.53
C GLU A 53 3.48 -13.73 25.05
N GLN A 54 2.75 -14.80 24.74
CA GLN A 54 2.52 -15.26 23.37
C GLN A 54 1.72 -14.23 22.54
N GLU A 55 0.69 -13.63 23.13
CA GLU A 55 -0.09 -12.58 22.49
C GLU A 55 0.78 -11.35 22.22
N LYS A 56 1.58 -10.91 23.20
CA LYS A 56 2.53 -9.81 23.01
C LYS A 56 3.56 -10.11 21.91
N ALA A 57 4.09 -11.33 21.85
CA ALA A 57 5.02 -11.74 20.80
C ALA A 57 4.35 -11.72 19.42
N SER A 58 3.12 -12.25 19.33
CA SER A 58 2.32 -12.27 18.09
C SER A 58 2.00 -10.85 17.61
N LEU A 59 1.61 -9.95 18.51
CA LEU A 59 1.33 -8.55 18.18
C LEU A 59 2.59 -7.83 17.69
N ARG A 60 3.74 -8.04 18.34
CA ARG A 60 5.02 -7.45 17.91
C ARG A 60 5.38 -7.88 16.49
N GLU A 61 5.21 -9.17 16.18
CA GLU A 61 5.50 -9.69 14.85
C GLU A 61 4.51 -9.16 13.80
N LEU A 62 3.21 -9.08 14.14
CA LEU A 62 2.21 -8.47 13.25
C LEU A 62 2.52 -7.00 12.95
N ILE A 63 2.93 -6.23 13.97
CA ILE A 63 3.33 -4.82 13.78
C ILE A 63 4.55 -4.74 12.86
N ARG A 64 5.56 -5.62 13.05
CA ARG A 64 6.74 -5.68 12.18
C ARG A 64 6.37 -5.99 10.73
N ILE A 65 5.57 -7.03 10.51
CA ILE A 65 5.10 -7.42 9.18
C ILE A 65 4.28 -6.31 8.53
N GLN A 66 3.40 -5.64 9.27
CA GLN A 66 2.63 -4.51 8.76
C GLN A 66 3.52 -3.32 8.39
N ALA A 67 4.54 -3.02 9.19
CA ALA A 67 5.51 -1.96 8.90
C ALA A 67 6.33 -2.28 7.65
N GLU A 68 6.83 -3.52 7.51
CA GLU A 68 7.57 -3.98 6.33
C GLU A 68 6.69 -3.93 5.07
N LEU A 69 5.43 -4.39 5.16
CA LEU A 69 4.48 -4.34 4.05
C LEU A 69 4.18 -2.90 3.63
N LYS A 70 3.99 -1.98 4.59
CA LYS A 70 3.77 -0.57 4.31
C LYS A 70 4.99 0.05 3.62
N ALA A 71 6.19 -0.18 4.14
CA ALA A 71 7.42 0.31 3.54
C ALA A 71 7.62 -0.22 2.11
N SER A 72 7.36 -1.51 1.88
CA SER A 72 7.44 -2.14 0.56
C SER A 72 6.46 -1.51 -0.43
N LYS A 73 5.20 -1.31 -0.01
CA LYS A 73 4.18 -0.62 -0.84
C LYS A 73 4.56 0.82 -1.15
N GLU A 74 5.12 1.55 -0.19
CA GLU A 74 5.60 2.91 -0.43
C GLU A 74 6.76 2.95 -1.43
N ILE A 75 7.69 2.00 -1.35
CA ILE A 75 8.79 1.89 -2.31
C ILE A 75 8.24 1.56 -3.71
N ALA A 76 7.31 0.60 -3.82
CA ALA A 76 6.71 0.22 -5.09
C ALA A 76 5.95 1.39 -5.74
N THR A 77 5.10 2.08 -4.99
CA THR A 77 4.34 3.24 -5.49
C THR A 77 5.25 4.40 -5.92
N ARG A 78 6.33 4.67 -5.18
CA ARG A 78 7.33 5.67 -5.59
C ARG A 78 8.06 5.24 -6.87
N ALA A 79 8.45 3.96 -6.97
CA ALA A 79 9.12 3.44 -8.15
C ALA A 79 8.22 3.52 -9.40
N GLU A 80 6.93 3.18 -9.27
CA GLU A 80 5.94 3.32 -10.34
C GLU A 80 5.74 4.78 -10.76
N ALA A 81 5.66 5.70 -9.80
CA ALA A 81 5.54 7.13 -10.08
C ALA A 81 6.76 7.66 -10.84
N ILE A 82 7.97 7.30 -10.39
CA ILE A 82 9.22 7.65 -11.07
C ILE A 82 9.25 7.06 -12.47
N ALA A 83 8.96 5.76 -12.63
CA ALA A 83 8.94 5.09 -13.92
C ALA A 83 7.94 5.75 -14.89
N SER A 84 6.71 6.01 -14.43
CA SER A 84 5.69 6.71 -15.22
C SER A 84 6.16 8.10 -15.65
N SER A 85 6.79 8.87 -14.75
CA SER A 85 7.33 10.19 -15.06
C SER A 85 8.45 10.13 -16.11
N MET A 86 9.35 9.15 -15.99
CA MET A 86 10.48 8.95 -16.91
C MET A 86 10.00 8.52 -18.30
N VAL A 87 9.00 7.63 -18.36
CA VAL A 87 8.37 7.21 -19.62
C VAL A 87 7.69 8.40 -20.30
N LYS A 88 6.91 9.20 -19.56
CA LYS A 88 6.29 10.43 -20.11
C LYS A 88 7.34 11.39 -20.66
N LEU A 89 8.42 11.62 -19.92
CA LEU A 89 9.52 12.48 -20.36
C LEU A 89 10.21 11.93 -21.63
N ALA A 90 10.45 10.63 -21.67
CA ALA A 90 11.05 9.97 -22.83
C ALA A 90 10.15 10.08 -24.07
N VAL A 91 8.85 9.82 -23.92
CA VAL A 91 7.84 9.99 -24.98
C VAL A 91 7.84 11.42 -25.52
N GLU A 92 7.84 12.43 -24.65
CA GLU A 92 7.87 13.83 -25.07
C GLU A 92 9.18 14.20 -25.77
N ARG A 93 10.33 13.66 -25.33
CA ARG A 93 11.62 13.84 -26.01
C ARG A 93 11.60 13.23 -27.41
N VAL A 94 11.08 12.02 -27.56
CA VAL A 94 10.96 11.32 -28.85
C VAL A 94 10.02 12.09 -29.79
N LYS A 95 8.86 12.53 -29.30
CA LYS A 95 7.94 13.40 -30.06
C LYS A 95 8.60 14.69 -30.51
N LYS A 96 9.34 15.39 -29.63
CA LYS A 96 10.04 16.64 -29.97
C LYS A 96 11.15 16.41 -30.99
N ALA A 97 11.88 15.29 -30.90
CA ALA A 97 12.91 14.93 -31.87
C ALA A 97 12.33 14.64 -33.26
N GLU A 98 11.22 13.89 -33.32
CA GLU A 98 10.50 13.65 -34.57
C GLU A 98 9.98 14.95 -35.16
N TYR A 99 9.37 15.81 -34.32
CA TYR A 99 8.89 17.11 -34.76
C TYR A 99 9.98 17.94 -35.42
N LYS A 100 11.18 18.02 -34.81
CA LYS A 100 12.30 18.77 -35.39
C LYS A 100 12.73 18.21 -36.75
N ARG A 101 12.73 16.87 -36.90
CA ARG A 101 13.01 16.21 -38.19
C ARG A 101 11.94 16.56 -39.23
N ALA A 102 10.66 16.46 -38.87
CA ALA A 102 9.55 16.83 -39.75
C ALA A 102 9.57 18.33 -40.14
N ALA A 103 9.88 19.21 -39.19
CA ALA A 103 10.00 20.66 -39.41
C ALA A 103 11.14 21.01 -40.37
N ALA A 104 12.29 20.31 -40.26
CA ALA A 104 13.40 20.46 -41.20
C ALA A 104 12.98 20.05 -42.63
N HIS A 105 12.27 18.91 -42.78
CA HIS A 105 11.75 18.48 -44.08
C HIS A 105 10.72 19.46 -44.67
N ALA A 106 9.95 20.13 -43.83
CA ALA A 106 8.94 21.10 -44.24
C ALA A 106 9.48 22.54 -44.44
N ASN A 107 10.81 22.74 -44.35
CA ASN A 107 11.48 24.04 -44.53
C ASN A 107 10.91 25.16 -43.63
N LEU A 108 10.60 24.82 -42.37
CA LEU A 108 10.22 25.84 -41.39
C LEU A 108 11.40 26.79 -41.12
N ARG A 109 11.07 28.07 -40.93
CA ARG A 109 12.02 29.07 -40.43
C ARG A 109 12.54 28.64 -39.05
N LEU A 110 13.85 28.75 -38.80
CA LEU A 110 14.49 28.28 -37.57
C LEU A 110 13.87 28.91 -36.31
N GLU A 111 13.60 30.21 -36.37
CA GLU A 111 12.96 31.01 -35.33
C GLU A 111 11.49 30.62 -35.09
N ALA A 112 10.83 30.00 -36.08
CA ALA A 112 9.44 29.57 -35.98
C ALA A 112 9.28 28.12 -35.48
N ILE A 113 10.36 27.33 -35.42
CA ILE A 113 10.29 25.90 -35.06
C ILE A 113 9.66 25.70 -33.68
N ASP A 114 10.10 26.45 -32.67
CA ASP A 114 9.57 26.30 -31.31
C ASP A 114 8.17 26.91 -31.13
N GLU A 115 7.84 27.97 -31.88
CA GLU A 115 6.49 28.53 -31.90
C GLU A 115 5.48 27.57 -32.54
N ALA A 116 5.84 27.01 -33.69
CA ALA A 116 5.01 26.01 -34.36
C ALA A 116 4.82 24.75 -33.51
N TYR A 117 5.82 24.32 -32.71
CA TYR A 117 5.65 23.19 -31.79
C TYR A 117 4.62 23.46 -30.68
N ARG A 118 4.55 24.71 -30.21
CA ARG A 118 3.58 25.13 -29.19
C ARG A 118 2.16 25.19 -29.74
N LEU A 119 2.01 25.53 -31.01
CA LEU A 119 0.71 25.66 -31.69
C LEU A 119 0.25 24.37 -32.37
N LEU A 120 1.10 23.37 -32.44
CA LEU A 120 0.79 22.07 -33.04
C LEU A 120 -0.32 21.36 -32.26
N ASP A 121 -1.33 20.86 -32.98
CA ASP A 121 -2.32 19.96 -32.41
C ASP A 121 -1.69 18.59 -32.16
N LYS A 122 -1.59 18.20 -30.88
CA LYS A 122 -0.96 16.96 -30.43
C LYS A 122 -1.94 15.82 -30.20
N SER A 123 -3.24 16.05 -30.35
CA SER A 123 -4.29 15.07 -30.05
C SER A 123 -4.15 13.78 -30.89
N GLY A 124 -3.68 13.89 -32.12
CA GLY A 124 -3.42 12.76 -33.02
C GLY A 124 -1.99 12.21 -33.00
N ILE A 125 -1.14 12.64 -32.06
CA ILE A 125 0.29 12.26 -32.02
C ILE A 125 0.56 11.24 -30.91
N SER A 126 0.89 10.02 -31.30
CA SER A 126 1.22 8.91 -30.41
C SER A 126 2.60 8.32 -30.71
N VAL A 127 3.11 7.51 -29.78
CA VAL A 127 4.28 6.67 -29.99
C VAL A 127 3.79 5.22 -30.03
N ASP A 128 4.17 4.47 -31.06
CA ASP A 128 3.79 3.07 -31.22
C ASP A 128 4.64 2.12 -30.37
N ALA A 129 4.36 0.82 -30.44
CA ALA A 129 5.09 -0.22 -29.72
C ALA A 129 6.58 -0.31 -30.12
N ASN A 130 6.95 0.19 -31.31
CA ASN A 130 8.32 0.20 -31.81
C ASN A 130 9.07 1.49 -31.41
N GLY A 131 8.44 2.40 -30.66
CA GLY A 131 9.03 3.68 -30.29
C GLY A 131 8.98 4.73 -31.42
N GLN A 132 8.22 4.50 -32.48
CA GLN A 132 8.06 5.44 -33.59
C GLN A 132 6.88 6.38 -33.36
N VAL A 133 7.04 7.64 -33.78
CA VAL A 133 5.99 8.66 -33.62
C VAL A 133 5.03 8.61 -34.81
N VAL A 134 3.75 8.38 -34.52
CA VAL A 134 2.67 8.36 -35.52
C VAL A 134 1.92 9.70 -35.49
N GLY A 135 1.47 10.18 -36.65
CA GLY A 135 0.60 11.35 -36.76
C GLY A 135 1.31 12.72 -36.80
N MET A 136 2.61 12.80 -36.47
CA MET A 136 3.39 14.04 -36.44
C MET A 136 3.35 14.81 -37.77
N ARG A 137 3.61 14.12 -38.89
CA ARG A 137 3.62 14.75 -40.22
C ARG A 137 2.26 15.33 -40.60
N LYS A 138 1.17 14.58 -40.37
CA LYS A 138 -0.19 15.02 -40.64
C LYS A 138 -0.56 16.26 -39.80
N ALA A 139 -0.17 16.27 -38.53
CA ALA A 139 -0.40 17.40 -37.64
C ALA A 139 0.36 18.66 -38.11
N LEU A 140 1.61 18.50 -38.53
CA LEU A 140 2.42 19.61 -39.04
C LEU A 140 1.87 20.17 -40.35
N GLU A 141 1.49 19.30 -41.30
CA GLU A 141 0.84 19.72 -42.56
C GLU A 141 -0.46 20.48 -42.29
N ALA A 142 -1.28 20.03 -41.34
CA ALA A 142 -2.52 20.71 -40.96
C ALA A 142 -2.24 22.10 -40.34
N LEU A 143 -1.18 22.23 -39.53
CA LEU A 143 -0.74 23.51 -38.98
C LEU A 143 -0.29 24.46 -40.09
N LEU A 144 0.53 23.99 -41.03
CA LEU A 144 1.04 24.79 -42.15
C LEU A 144 -0.06 25.25 -43.11
N LYS A 145 -1.12 24.45 -43.30
CA LYS A 145 -2.33 24.85 -44.05
C LYS A 145 -3.09 25.99 -43.37
N LYS A 146 -3.10 26.02 -42.03
CA LYS A 146 -3.80 27.06 -41.26
C LYS A 146 -2.95 28.32 -41.08
N LYS A 147 -1.62 28.19 -41.02
CA LYS A 147 -0.68 29.29 -40.73
C LYS A 147 0.55 29.21 -41.65
N HIS A 148 0.45 29.87 -42.81
CA HIS A 148 1.51 29.88 -43.82
C HIS A 148 2.78 30.66 -43.44
N ILE A 149 2.75 31.46 -42.37
CA ILE A 149 3.85 32.34 -41.95
C ILE A 149 5.13 31.61 -41.48
N PHE A 150 5.05 30.30 -41.28
CA PHE A 150 6.14 29.50 -40.72
C PHE A 150 7.13 28.96 -41.75
N VAL A 151 6.79 29.00 -43.04
CA VAL A 151 7.62 28.44 -44.13
C VAL A 151 8.52 29.51 -44.73
N LEU A 152 9.74 29.14 -45.12
CA LEU A 152 10.61 29.99 -45.93
C LEU A 152 9.98 30.21 -47.31
N THR A 153 9.63 31.46 -47.65
CA THR A 153 9.20 31.82 -49.00
C THR A 153 10.40 31.83 -49.96
N THR A 154 10.18 31.46 -51.21
CA THR A 154 11.19 31.39 -52.27
C THR A 154 11.91 32.73 -52.52
N SER A 155 11.31 33.88 -52.18
CA SER A 155 11.99 35.18 -52.24
C SER A 155 13.13 35.32 -51.21
N SER A 156 13.03 34.64 -50.07
CA SER A 156 14.06 34.64 -49.02
C SER A 156 15.24 33.71 -49.36
N GLN A 157 14.97 32.62 -50.09
CA GLN A 157 16.02 31.69 -50.55
C GLN A 157 16.96 32.31 -51.59
N ASN A 158 16.45 33.23 -52.44
CA ASN A 158 17.26 33.87 -53.46
C ASN A 158 18.21 34.95 -52.87
N ARG A 159 17.80 35.63 -51.78
CA ARG A 159 18.66 36.60 -51.08
C ARG A 159 19.85 35.93 -50.35
N LEU A 160 19.64 34.74 -49.78
CA LEU A 160 20.71 34.01 -49.10
C LEU A 160 21.77 33.47 -50.07
N LYS A 161 21.39 33.14 -51.31
CA LYS A 161 22.35 32.71 -52.34
C LYS A 161 23.13 33.87 -52.98
N GLN A 162 22.59 35.09 -53.01
CA GLN A 162 23.26 36.26 -53.59
C GLN A 162 24.29 36.91 -52.66
N ASN A 163 24.24 36.66 -51.34
CA ASN A 163 25.22 37.16 -50.37
C ASN A 163 26.40 36.17 -50.12
N SER A 164 26.57 35.14 -50.95
CA SER A 164 27.65 34.15 -50.85
C SER A 164 28.58 34.13 -52.08
N ILE A 165 28.67 35.26 -52.80
CA ILE A 165 29.71 35.52 -53.81
C ILE A 165 30.59 36.65 -53.30
#